data_AF-A0A9W8UIU9-F1
#
_entry.id   AF-A0A9W8UIU9-F1
#
_cell.length_a   1.000
_cell.length_b   1.000
_cell.length_c   1.000
_cell.angle_alpha   90.00
_cell.angle_beta   90.00
_cell.angle_gamma   90.00
#
_symmetry.space_group_name_H-M   'P 1'
#
loop_
_entity.id
_entity.type
_entity.pdbx_description
1 polymer ?
#
loop_
_entity_poly.entity_id
_entity_poly.type
_entity_poly.pdbx_seq_one_letter_code
_entity_poly.pdbx_strand_id
1 'polypeptide(L)'
;MGYQRRPRRRRRRPFQRVRIWQGQVYARGTVKDDKFGIMYSWYFPKDVTSPGVGHRHDWENIVLWFDGESQDHKYLCIAISAHGGYKKYTAGDKAMSWDGDRPLTAYENEIVTHHHLGVTGKNSGDQSILG
;
A
#
# COMPACT_ATOMS: atom_id res chain seq x y z
N MET A 1 -46.14 -26.18 -41.69
CA MET A 1 -46.17 -26.25 -40.20
C MET A 1 -45.06 -27.19 -39.76
N GLY A 2 -44.06 -26.87 -38.93
CA GLY A 2 -43.66 -25.65 -38.25
C GLY A 2 -42.19 -25.78 -37.82
N TYR A 3 -41.45 -24.67 -37.83
CA TYR A 3 -40.04 -24.59 -37.42
C TYR A 3 -39.97 -24.47 -35.89
N GLN A 4 -39.33 -25.41 -35.19
CA GLN A 4 -39.00 -25.26 -33.76
C GLN A 4 -37.74 -24.38 -33.61
N ARG A 5 -37.88 -23.19 -33.02
CA ARG A 5 -36.74 -22.35 -32.62
C ARG A 5 -36.31 -22.74 -31.20
N ARG A 6 -35.07 -23.23 -31.04
CA ARG A 6 -34.46 -23.45 -29.71
C ARG A 6 -34.13 -22.10 -29.04
N PRO A 7 -34.42 -21.90 -27.75
CA PRO A 7 -34.10 -20.65 -27.06
C PRO A 7 -32.59 -20.55 -26.76
N ARG A 8 -31.96 -19.46 -27.19
CA ARG A 8 -30.59 -19.09 -26.76
C ARG A 8 -30.63 -18.70 -25.29
N ARG A 9 -30.18 -19.57 -24.39
CA ARG A 9 -29.88 -19.22 -22.99
C ARG A 9 -28.75 -18.18 -22.98
N ARG A 10 -29.07 -16.91 -22.75
CA ARG A 10 -28.08 -15.89 -22.37
C ARG A 10 -27.50 -16.29 -21.01
N ARG A 11 -26.27 -16.80 -20.99
CA ARG A 11 -25.49 -16.93 -19.76
C ARG A 11 -25.28 -15.52 -19.20
N ARG A 12 -26.04 -15.15 -18.17
CA ARG A 12 -25.71 -13.99 -17.35
C ARG A 12 -24.38 -14.31 -16.67
N ARG A 13 -23.33 -13.59 -17.04
CA ARG A 13 -22.06 -13.64 -16.32
C ARG A 13 -22.35 -13.19 -14.88
N PRO A 14 -21.87 -13.91 -13.85
CA PRO A 14 -22.07 -13.48 -12.48
C PRO A 14 -21.42 -12.10 -12.31
N PHE A 15 -22.20 -11.14 -11.82
CA PHE A 15 -21.68 -9.88 -11.31
C PHE A 15 -20.67 -10.25 -10.20
N GLN A 16 -19.39 -9.99 -10.44
CA GLN A 16 -18.41 -10.09 -9.36
C GLN A 16 -18.80 -9.04 -8.32
N ARG A 17 -19.24 -9.50 -7.16
CA ARG A 17 -19.50 -8.67 -6.00
C ARG A 17 -18.15 -8.14 -5.52
N VAL A 18 -17.81 -6.90 -5.89
CA VAL A 18 -16.70 -6.18 -5.29
C VAL A 18 -16.96 -6.12 -3.79
N ARG A 19 -16.13 -6.80 -3.00
CA ARG A 19 -16.19 -6.72 -1.54
C ARG A 19 -15.53 -5.41 -1.14
N ILE A 20 -16.34 -4.39 -0.92
CA ILE A 20 -15.98 -3.05 -0.40
C ILE A 20 -15.38 -3.04 1.02
N TRP A 21 -14.97 -4.21 1.54
CA TRP A 21 -14.38 -4.38 2.88
C TRP A 21 -12.89 -4.75 2.86
N GLN A 22 -12.27 -4.79 1.67
CA GLN A 22 -10.82 -5.00 1.56
C GLN A 22 -10.11 -3.65 1.67
N GLY A 23 -8.99 -3.62 2.41
CA GLY A 23 -8.11 -2.46 2.44
C GLY A 23 -7.64 -2.10 1.03
N GLN A 24 -7.30 -0.83 0.84
CA GLN A 24 -6.87 -0.26 -0.43
C GLN A 24 -5.50 0.38 -0.25
N VAL A 25 -4.59 0.11 -1.20
CA VAL A 25 -3.33 0.83 -1.32
C VAL A 25 -3.35 1.65 -2.62
N TYR A 26 -2.80 2.86 -2.55
CA TYR A 26 -2.59 3.74 -3.69
C TYR A 26 -1.12 3.75 -4.06
N ALA A 27 -0.78 3.80 -5.34
CA ALA A 27 0.61 3.92 -5.77
C ALA A 27 0.83 5.05 -6.77
N ARG A 28 2.02 5.66 -6.73
CA ARG A 28 2.44 6.67 -7.70
C ARG A 28 3.94 6.60 -7.95
N GLY A 29 4.32 6.41 -9.21
CA GLY A 29 5.71 6.41 -9.66
C GLY A 29 6.14 7.76 -10.24
N THR A 30 7.42 8.12 -10.07
CA THR A 30 8.05 9.24 -10.78
C THR A 30 9.55 9.04 -10.89
N VAL A 31 10.14 9.60 -11.95
CA VAL A 31 11.59 9.77 -12.03
C VAL A 31 11.98 11.12 -11.44
N LYS A 32 13.04 11.16 -10.64
CA LYS A 32 13.65 12.38 -10.09
C LYS A 32 15.16 12.16 -9.98
N ASP A 33 15.96 13.08 -10.52
CA ASP A 33 17.43 13.04 -10.45
C ASP A 33 18.00 11.69 -10.94
N ASP A 34 17.51 11.23 -12.10
CA ASP A 34 17.81 9.94 -12.74
C ASP A 34 17.51 8.70 -11.88
N LYS A 35 16.72 8.85 -10.80
CA LYS A 35 16.27 7.78 -9.92
C LYS A 35 14.79 7.58 -10.04
N PHE A 36 14.35 6.33 -9.92
CA PHE A 36 12.93 6.02 -9.94
C PHE A 36 12.40 5.88 -8.52
N GLY A 37 11.34 6.61 -8.20
CA GLY A 37 10.65 6.56 -6.92
C GLY A 37 9.24 6.02 -7.08
N ILE A 38 8.86 5.04 -6.26
CA ILE A 38 7.47 4.55 -6.17
C ILE A 38 6.97 4.83 -4.76
N MET A 39 5.91 5.64 -4.65
CA MET A 39 5.19 5.86 -3.41
C MET A 39 4.03 4.87 -3.30
N TYR A 40 3.88 4.21 -2.16
CA TYR A 40 2.68 3.47 -1.76
C TYR A 40 2.03 4.17 -0.58
N SER A 41 0.72 4.39 -0.63
CA SER A 41 -0.01 5.13 0.39
C SER A 41 -1.30 4.46 0.80
N TRP A 42 -1.62 4.58 2.09
CA TRP A 42 -2.81 4.03 2.72
C TRP A 42 -3.62 5.15 3.35
N TYR A 43 -4.94 5.00 3.26
CA TYR A 43 -5.90 5.88 3.92
C TYR A 43 -6.59 5.14 5.06
N PHE A 44 -6.61 5.76 6.23
CA PHE A 44 -7.37 5.31 7.39
C PHE A 44 -8.47 6.34 7.72
N PRO A 45 -9.72 5.92 7.95
CA PRO A 45 -10.82 6.86 8.22
C PRO A 45 -10.65 7.70 9.49
N LYS A 46 -9.85 7.21 10.45
CA LYS A 46 -9.57 7.86 11.72
C LYS A 46 -8.18 7.45 12.24
N ASP A 47 -7.47 8.40 12.82
CA ASP A 47 -6.34 8.17 13.73
C ASP A 47 -6.84 8.57 15.12
N VAL A 48 -7.04 7.58 15.99
CA VAL A 48 -7.54 7.79 17.35
C VAL A 48 -6.67 6.98 18.31
N THR A 49 -5.93 7.66 19.16
CA THR A 49 -5.01 7.05 20.14
C THR A 49 -5.72 6.77 21.47
N SER A 50 -6.74 7.55 21.81
CA SER A 50 -7.63 7.33 22.96
C SER A 50 -9.00 8.02 22.76
N PRO A 51 -10.04 7.71 23.55
CA PRO A 51 -11.36 8.33 23.38
C PRO A 51 -11.29 9.87 23.40
N GLY A 52 -11.67 10.51 22.30
CA GLY A 52 -11.64 11.97 22.17
C GLY A 52 -10.29 12.58 21.78
N VAL A 53 -9.24 11.77 21.61
CA VAL A 53 -7.89 12.22 21.19
C VAL A 53 -7.53 11.59 19.84
N GLY A 54 -7.35 12.44 18.83
CA GLY A 54 -7.01 12.02 17.47
C GLY A 54 -7.57 12.96 16.40
N HIS A 55 -7.55 12.51 15.15
CA HIS A 55 -8.13 13.23 14.01
C HIS A 55 -8.92 12.32 13.06
N ARG A 56 -9.87 12.96 12.38
CA ARG A 56 -10.57 12.36 11.26
C ARG A 56 -9.64 12.40 10.04
N HIS A 57 -9.56 11.28 9.33
CA HIS A 57 -8.64 11.04 8.23
C HIS A 57 -7.20 10.87 8.68
N ASP A 58 -6.56 9.84 8.14
CA ASP A 58 -5.13 9.64 8.27
C ASP A 58 -4.55 9.05 6.99
N TRP A 59 -3.36 9.51 6.64
CA TRP A 59 -2.67 9.19 5.41
C TRP A 59 -1.23 8.87 5.72
N GLU A 60 -0.87 7.62 5.47
CA GLU A 60 0.47 7.13 5.66
C GLU A 60 1.03 6.63 4.32
N ASN A 61 2.35 6.71 4.15
CA ASN A 61 2.99 6.27 2.92
C ASN A 61 4.45 5.82 3.10
N ILE A 62 4.90 5.03 2.15
CA ILE A 62 6.32 4.72 1.95
C ILE A 62 6.74 5.17 0.56
N VAL A 63 8.01 5.52 0.41
CA VAL A 63 8.64 5.78 -0.89
C VAL A 63 9.85 4.87 -1.05
N LEU A 64 9.79 3.98 -2.03
CA LEU A 64 10.93 3.16 -2.46
C LEU A 64 11.68 3.90 -3.57
N TRP A 65 13.00 3.97 -3.45
CA TRP A 65 13.88 4.56 -4.46
C TRP A 65 14.77 3.51 -5.10
N PHE A 66 14.94 3.64 -6.41
CA PHE A 66 15.73 2.78 -7.27
C PHE A 66 16.70 3.61 -8.12
N ASP A 67 17.78 2.99 -8.58
CA ASP A 67 18.80 3.66 -9.41
C ASP A 67 18.36 3.99 -10.84
N GLY A 68 17.19 3.50 -11.27
CA GLY A 68 16.56 3.82 -12.54
C GLY A 68 15.20 3.11 -12.68
N GLU A 69 14.50 3.39 -13.79
CA GLU A 69 13.16 2.83 -14.10
C GLU A 69 13.23 1.50 -14.87
N SER A 70 14.42 0.96 -15.11
CA SER A 70 14.59 -0.29 -15.87
C SER A 70 14.18 -1.53 -15.05
N GLN A 71 14.03 -2.68 -15.71
CA GLN A 71 13.76 -3.95 -15.00
C GLN A 71 14.98 -4.44 -14.20
N ASP A 72 16.20 -4.06 -14.60
CA ASP A 72 17.46 -4.41 -13.93
C ASP A 72 17.86 -3.37 -12.85
N HIS A 73 16.88 -2.64 -12.32
CA HIS A 73 17.11 -1.59 -11.33
C HIS A 73 17.66 -2.17 -10.02
N LYS A 74 18.35 -1.31 -9.27
CA LYS A 74 18.83 -1.59 -7.92
C LYS A 74 18.05 -0.76 -6.92
N TYR A 75 17.54 -1.45 -5.89
CA TYR A 75 16.98 -0.79 -4.72
C TYR A 75 18.06 0.05 -4.00
N LEU A 76 17.72 1.31 -3.70
CA LEU A 76 18.62 2.26 -3.05
C LEU A 76 18.24 2.51 -1.60
N CYS A 77 16.99 2.89 -1.35
CA CYS A 77 16.50 3.24 -0.02
C CYS A 77 14.98 3.28 0.06
N ILE A 78 14.46 3.26 1.28
CA ILE A 78 13.05 3.45 1.61
C ILE A 78 12.91 4.64 2.56
N ALA A 79 11.90 5.46 2.32
CA ALA A 79 11.44 6.49 3.23
C ALA A 79 10.05 6.11 3.75
N ILE A 80 9.85 6.10 5.06
CA ILE A 80 8.60 5.70 5.73
C ILE A 80 8.05 6.90 6.49
N SER A 81 6.79 7.27 6.25
CA SER A 81 6.16 8.41 6.93
C SER A 81 6.07 8.19 8.44
N ALA A 82 6.44 9.23 9.19
CA ALA A 82 6.27 9.26 10.63
C ALA A 82 6.12 10.72 11.09
N HIS A 83 4.96 11.04 11.68
CA HIS A 83 4.67 12.33 12.34
C HIS A 83 5.01 13.57 11.49
N GLY A 84 4.62 13.55 10.19
CA GLY A 84 4.86 14.65 9.26
C GLY A 84 6.26 14.70 8.64
N GLY A 85 7.15 13.78 9.02
CA GLY A 85 8.46 13.57 8.41
C GLY A 85 8.60 12.18 7.81
N TYR A 86 9.85 11.79 7.52
CA TYR A 86 10.19 10.46 7.02
C TYR A 86 11.38 9.87 7.77
N LYS A 87 11.23 8.65 8.28
CA LYS A 87 12.35 7.79 8.65
C LYS A 87 12.92 7.18 7.37
N LYS A 88 14.25 7.21 7.20
CA LYS A 88 14.92 6.77 5.96
C LYS A 88 15.86 5.62 6.28
N TYR A 89 15.82 4.59 5.45
CA TYR A 89 16.66 3.41 5.58
C TYR A 89 17.31 3.10 4.24
N THR A 90 18.61 2.88 4.24
CA THR A 90 19.37 2.54 3.02
C THR A 90 19.29 1.04 2.72
N ALA A 91 19.61 0.64 1.49
CA ALA A 91 19.77 -0.76 1.15
C ALA A 91 20.74 -1.47 2.13
N GLY A 92 20.31 -2.62 2.65
CA GLY A 92 21.07 -3.40 3.63
C GLY A 92 20.96 -2.93 5.08
N ASP A 93 20.15 -1.93 5.39
CA ASP A 93 19.90 -1.52 6.77
C ASP A 93 19.22 -2.65 7.57
N LYS A 94 19.85 -3.05 8.69
CA LYS A 94 19.39 -4.15 9.54
C LYS A 94 18.09 -3.84 10.27
N ALA A 95 17.73 -2.56 10.38
CA ALA A 95 16.45 -2.16 10.95
C ALA A 95 15.28 -2.54 10.04
N MET A 96 15.49 -2.74 8.73
CA MET A 96 14.45 -3.11 7.78
C MET A 96 14.27 -4.63 7.69
N SER A 97 13.02 -5.07 7.70
CA SER A 97 12.64 -6.47 7.42
C SER A 97 11.97 -6.57 6.06
N TRP A 98 12.16 -7.71 5.39
CA TRP A 98 11.73 -7.95 4.01
C TRP A 98 11.17 -9.36 3.85
N ASP A 99 10.14 -9.51 3.02
CA ASP A 99 9.65 -10.79 2.50
C ASP A 99 9.86 -10.83 0.98
N GLY A 100 10.97 -11.42 0.55
CA GLY A 100 11.47 -11.25 -0.82
C GLY A 100 11.72 -9.77 -1.11
N ASP A 101 11.09 -9.25 -2.17
CA ASP A 101 11.19 -7.83 -2.57
C ASP A 101 10.18 -6.91 -1.85
N ARG A 102 9.44 -7.43 -0.86
CA ARG A 102 8.41 -6.67 -0.14
C ARG A 102 8.95 -6.10 1.17
N PRO A 103 8.97 -4.75 1.35
CA PRO A 103 9.30 -4.19 2.65
C PRO A 103 8.17 -4.48 3.64
N LEU A 104 8.52 -4.89 4.85
CA LEU A 104 7.57 -5.14 5.92
C LEU A 104 7.40 -3.90 6.80
N THR A 105 6.23 -3.27 6.68
CA THR A 105 5.86 -2.08 7.45
C THR A 105 4.62 -2.32 8.29
N ALA A 106 4.60 -1.77 9.50
CA ALA A 106 3.45 -1.81 10.40
C ALA A 106 2.87 -0.42 10.59
N TYR A 107 1.55 -0.35 10.72
CA TYR A 107 0.85 0.83 11.21
C TYR A 107 0.68 0.69 12.72
N GLU A 108 1.40 1.51 13.49
CA GLU A 108 1.52 1.37 14.94
C GLU A 108 1.14 2.66 15.68
N ASN A 109 0.77 2.48 16.95
CA ASN A 109 0.46 3.55 17.90
C ASN A 109 1.53 3.53 19.00
N GLU A 110 2.07 4.68 19.35
CA GLU A 110 2.71 4.90 20.65
C GLU A 110 1.71 5.65 21.55
N ILE A 111 1.60 5.26 22.81
CA ILE A 111 0.53 5.64 23.76
C ILE A 111 0.35 7.17 23.95
N VAL A 112 1.26 8.01 23.45
CA VAL A 112 1.22 9.48 23.58
C VAL A 112 1.34 10.21 22.23
N THR A 113 1.56 9.52 21.10
CA THR A 113 1.64 10.14 19.76
C THR A 113 0.65 9.53 18.79
N HIS A 114 0.36 10.28 17.73
CA HIS A 114 -0.50 9.92 16.60
C HIS A 114 -0.03 8.59 15.97
N HIS A 115 -0.86 7.94 15.14
CA HIS A 115 -0.41 6.74 14.44
C HIS A 115 0.75 7.09 13.49
N HIS A 116 1.59 6.09 13.19
CA HIS A 116 2.67 6.22 12.23
C HIS A 116 3.00 4.87 11.59
N LEU A 117 3.75 4.89 10.48
CA LEU A 117 4.36 3.68 9.95
C LEU A 117 5.71 3.38 10.61
N GLY A 118 5.88 2.14 11.04
CA GLY A 118 7.12 1.57 11.56
C GLY A 118 7.59 0.36 10.74
N VAL A 119 8.79 -0.13 11.03
CA VAL A 119 9.26 -1.40 10.48
C VAL A 119 8.80 -2.54 11.38
N THR A 120 8.38 -3.66 10.79
CA THR A 120 8.01 -4.86 11.54
C THR A 120 8.65 -6.12 10.97
N GLY A 121 8.96 -7.08 11.83
CA GLY A 121 9.38 -8.43 11.42
C GLY A 121 8.20 -9.40 11.18
N LYS A 122 6.95 -8.91 11.26
CA LYS A 122 5.74 -9.72 11.11
C LYS A 122 5.18 -9.61 9.70
N ASN A 123 4.80 -10.73 9.12
CA ASN A 123 4.08 -10.75 7.85
C ASN A 123 2.69 -10.14 8.03
N SER A 124 2.31 -9.23 7.12
CA SER A 124 0.98 -8.62 7.03
C SER A 124 0.23 -9.13 5.80
N GLY A 125 -1.01 -8.66 5.60
CA GLY A 125 -1.77 -8.93 4.38
C GLY A 125 -1.54 -7.89 3.30
N ASP A 126 -1.73 -8.28 2.04
CA ASP A 126 -1.73 -7.39 0.88
C ASP A 126 -3.07 -6.68 0.72
N GLN A 127 -3.06 -5.50 0.07
CA GLN A 127 -4.25 -4.77 -0.34
C GLN A 127 -4.30 -4.66 -1.86
N SER A 128 -5.50 -4.51 -2.43
CA SER A 128 -5.63 -4.21 -3.86
C SER A 128 -4.98 -2.87 -4.16
N ILE A 129 -4.27 -2.75 -5.28
CA ILE A 129 -3.57 -1.53 -5.70
C ILE A 129 -4.39 -0.73 -6.71
N LEU A 130 -4.46 0.58 -6.52
CA LEU A 130 -4.92 1.55 -7.51
C LEU A 130 -3.74 2.48 -7.81
N GLY A 131 -3.32 2.54 -9.07
CA GLY A 131 -2.22 3.39 -9.56
C GLY A 131 -2.71 4.46 -10.53
#